data_AF-A0A932LFD2-F1
#
_entry.id   AF-A0A932LFD2-F1
#
_cell.length_a   1.000
_cell.length_b   1.000
_cell.length_c   1.000
_cell.angle_alpha   90.00
_cell.angle_beta   90.00
_cell.angle_gamma   90.00
#
_symmetry.space_group_name_H-M   'P 1'
#
loop_
_entity.id
_entity.type
_entity.pdbx_description
1 polymer ?
#
loop_
_entity_poly.entity_id
_entity_poly.type
_entity_poly.pdbx_seq_one_letter_code
_entity_poly.pdbx_strand_id
1 'polypeptide(L)'
;MNTLALFTVFHLNMAYSSIEEEMRPEVVRRCYWPLLRLAADFDVPVGVEAPGYTLETIAAIDPVWVETLKTLLRAGLIEFVG
;
A
#
# COMPACT_ATOMS: atom_id res chain seq x y z
N MET A 1 18.31 1.62 29.32
CA MET A 1 18.03 0.84 28.09
C MET A 1 17.66 1.85 27.02
N ASN A 2 18.30 1.83 25.85
CA ASN A 2 17.88 2.68 24.73
C ASN A 2 16.73 2.01 24.00
N THR A 3 15.71 2.81 23.67
CA THR A 3 14.57 2.38 22.84
C THR A 3 15.02 2.30 21.38
N LEU A 4 14.75 1.18 20.72
CA LEU A 4 14.91 1.05 19.27
C LEU A 4 13.67 1.64 18.60
N ALA A 5 13.87 2.66 17.75
CA ALA A 5 12.83 3.19 16.88
C ALA A 5 12.91 2.50 15.52
N LEU A 6 11.79 1.93 15.06
CA LEU A 6 11.68 1.24 13.77
C LEU A 6 10.67 1.97 12.90
N PHE A 7 11.02 2.12 11.63
CA PHE A 7 10.15 2.67 10.60
C PHE A 7 10.03 1.65 9.48
N THR A 8 8.80 1.39 9.03
CA THR A 8 8.55 0.52 7.87
C THR A 8 7.78 1.31 6.84
N VAL A 9 8.33 1.41 5.62
CA VAL A 9 7.73 2.15 4.52
C VAL A 9 7.82 1.31 3.25
N PHE A 10 6.69 1.17 2.55
CA PHE A 10 6.59 0.42 1.30
C PHE A 10 6.35 1.38 0.12
N HIS A 11 7.20 1.28 -0.90
CA HIS A 11 7.08 1.98 -2.17
C HIS A 11 6.30 1.11 -3.16
N LEU A 12 5.09 1.53 -3.54
CA LEU A 12 4.26 0.81 -4.50
C LEU A 12 4.53 1.36 -5.91
N ASN A 13 5.12 0.53 -6.77
CA ASN A 13 5.42 0.90 -8.15
C ASN A 13 4.76 -0.05 -9.15
N MET A 14 3.65 0.39 -9.74
CA MET A 14 2.97 -0.37 -10.80
C MET A 14 3.66 -0.24 -12.16
N ALA A 15 4.47 0.79 -12.36
CA ALA A 15 5.26 1.01 -13.56
C ALA A 15 6.62 0.29 -13.50
N TYR A 16 6.77 -0.71 -12.63
CA TYR A 16 7.97 -1.53 -12.60
C TYR A 16 8.10 -2.30 -13.92
N SER A 17 9.22 -2.11 -14.61
CA SER A 17 9.41 -2.56 -16.00
C SER A 17 9.26 -4.06 -16.21
N SER A 18 9.34 -4.86 -15.15
CA SER A 18 9.23 -6.32 -15.20
C SER A 18 7.83 -6.83 -14.84
N ILE A 19 6.85 -5.94 -14.64
CA ILE A 19 5.44 -6.29 -14.43
C ILE A 19 4.70 -6.07 -15.75
N GLU A 20 4.32 -7.17 -16.41
CA GLU A 20 3.41 -7.13 -17.55
C GLU A 20 2.03 -6.59 -17.13
N GLU A 21 1.33 -5.90 -18.04
CA GLU A 21 0.08 -5.21 -17.68
C GLU A 21 -1.01 -6.17 -17.18
N GLU A 22 -1.05 -7.38 -17.75
CA GLU A 22 -1.99 -8.44 -17.40
C GLU A 22 -1.75 -8.99 -15.99
N MET A 23 -0.54 -8.80 -15.46
CA MET A 23 -0.16 -9.23 -14.11
C MET A 23 -0.50 -8.19 -13.04
N ARG A 24 -0.82 -6.94 -13.42
CA ARG A 24 -1.13 -5.88 -12.46
C ARG A 24 -2.27 -6.22 -11.49
N PRO A 25 -3.38 -6.87 -11.90
CA PRO A 25 -4.40 -7.33 -10.95
C PRO A 25 -3.87 -8.32 -9.91
N GLU A 26 -2.94 -9.20 -10.31
CA GLU A 26 -2.30 -10.15 -9.41
C GLU A 26 -1.37 -9.44 -8.41
N VAL A 27 -0.67 -8.39 -8.85
CA VAL A 27 0.14 -7.52 -7.97
C VAL A 27 -0.73 -6.83 -6.93
N VAL A 28 -1.87 -6.26 -7.33
CA VAL A 28 -2.82 -5.65 -6.39
C VAL A 28 -3.28 -6.69 -5.35
N ARG A 29 -3.65 -7.89 -5.82
CA ARG A 29 -4.18 -8.97 -4.97
C ARG A 29 -3.13 -9.56 -4.01
N ARG A 30 -1.89 -9.77 -4.47
CA ARG A 30 -0.86 -10.53 -3.73
C ARG A 30 0.20 -9.68 -3.08
N CYS A 31 0.37 -8.43 -3.49
CA CYS A 31 1.35 -7.53 -2.91
C CYS A 31 0.66 -6.41 -2.14
N TYR A 32 -0.26 -5.68 -2.78
CA TYR A 32 -0.77 -4.44 -2.19
C TYR A 32 -1.89 -4.68 -1.17
N TRP A 33 -2.81 -5.61 -1.41
CA TRP A 33 -3.82 -5.98 -0.42
C TRP A 33 -3.23 -6.52 0.89
N PRO A 34 -2.22 -7.44 0.85
CA PRO A 34 -1.56 -7.90 2.06
C PRO A 34 -0.90 -6.78 2.88
N LEU A 35 -0.41 -5.70 2.26
CA LEU A 35 0.14 -4.56 3.00
C LEU A 35 -0.94 -3.81 3.80
N LEU A 36 -2.13 -3.59 3.22
CA LEU A 36 -3.24 -2.97 3.95
C LEU A 36 -3.72 -3.86 5.12
N ARG A 37 -3.75 -5.19 4.89
CA ARG A 37 -4.11 -6.17 5.93
C ARG A 37 -3.06 -6.24 7.03
N LEU A 38 -1.78 -6.09 6.70
CA LEU A 38 -0.72 -6.06 7.71
C LEU A 38 -0.96 -4.94 8.73
N ALA A 39 -1.32 -3.74 8.27
CA ALA A 39 -1.67 -2.63 9.15
C ALA A 39 -2.96 -2.89 9.93
N ALA A 40 -4.01 -3.37 9.27
CA ALA A 40 -5.33 -3.57 9.87
C ALA A 40 -5.40 -4.72 10.89
N ASP A 41 -4.77 -5.86 10.58
CA ASP A 41 -4.95 -7.10 11.34
C ASP A 41 -3.96 -7.23 12.50
N PHE A 42 -2.81 -6.55 12.42
CA PHE A 42 -1.71 -6.69 13.39
C PHE A 42 -1.35 -5.38 14.11
N ASP A 43 -2.04 -4.27 13.84
CA ASP A 43 -1.79 -2.95 14.45
C ASP A 43 -0.32 -2.52 14.32
N VAL A 44 0.28 -2.79 13.16
CA VAL A 44 1.68 -2.45 12.86
C VAL A 44 1.72 -1.10 12.14
N PRO A 45 2.56 -0.14 12.59
CA PRO A 45 2.74 1.12 11.88
C PRO A 45 3.37 0.90 10.50
N VAL A 46 2.62 1.24 9.44
CA VAL A 46 3.04 1.07 8.05
C VAL A 46 2.99 2.42 7.33
N GLY A 47 4.12 2.83 6.75
CA GLY A 47 4.17 3.90 5.76
C GLY A 47 3.92 3.35 4.36
N VAL A 48 3.14 4.07 3.57
CA VAL A 48 2.89 3.77 2.15
C VAL A 48 3.27 5.00 1.32
N GLU A 49 4.13 4.80 0.34
CA GLU A 49 4.32 5.75 -0.77
C GLU A 49 3.80 5.07 -2.04
N ALA A 50 3.09 5.83 -2.86
CA ALA A 50 2.66 5.38 -4.18
C ALA A 50 2.58 6.57 -5.14
N PRO A 51 3.22 6.52 -6.33
CA PRO A 51 3.04 7.51 -7.37
C PRO A 51 1.56 7.61 -7.80
N GLY A 52 1.14 8.80 -8.25
CA GLY A 52 -0.23 9.03 -8.73
C GLY A 52 -0.67 8.01 -9.80
N TYR A 53 0.19 7.71 -10.77
CA TYR A 53 -0.06 6.66 -11.77
C TYR A 53 -0.31 5.29 -11.15
N THR A 54 0.44 4.90 -10.11
CA THR A 54 0.21 3.64 -9.38
C THR A 54 -1.18 3.67 -8.73
N LEU A 55 -1.56 4.76 -8.07
CA LEU A 55 -2.87 4.89 -7.43
C LEU A 55 -4.03 4.85 -8.44
N GLU A 56 -3.89 5.55 -9.57
CA GLU A 56 -4.87 5.54 -10.66
C GLU A 56 -5.02 4.13 -11.25
N THR A 57 -3.91 3.43 -11.45
CA THR A 57 -3.91 2.05 -11.97
C THR A 57 -4.56 1.10 -10.98
N ILE A 58 -4.25 1.22 -9.69
CA ILE A 58 -4.91 0.43 -8.64
C ILE A 58 -6.41 0.76 -8.61
N ALA A 59 -6.81 2.03 -8.69
CA ALA A 59 -8.22 2.43 -8.68
C ALA A 59 -8.99 1.87 -9.89
N ALA A 60 -8.35 1.78 -11.05
CA ALA A 60 -8.94 1.18 -12.25
C ALA A 60 -9.11 -0.35 -12.13
N ILE A 61 -8.20 -1.03 -11.42
CA ILE A 61 -8.23 -2.48 -11.19
C ILE A 61 -9.20 -2.85 -10.07
N ASP A 62 -9.08 -2.16 -8.93
CA ASP A 62 -9.81 -2.42 -7.69
C ASP A 62 -9.96 -1.11 -6.89
N PRO A 63 -11.05 -0.35 -7.10
CA PRO A 63 -11.29 0.90 -6.38
C PRO A 63 -11.50 0.68 -4.88
N VAL A 64 -11.86 -0.53 -4.44
CA VAL A 64 -12.05 -0.85 -3.01
C VAL A 64 -10.70 -0.80 -2.28
N TRP A 65 -9.60 -1.12 -2.96
CA TRP A 65 -8.27 -0.98 -2.38
C TRP A 65 -7.98 0.47 -1.97
N VAL A 66 -8.29 1.44 -2.84
CA VAL A 66 -8.05 2.87 -2.57
C VAL A 66 -8.95 3.39 -1.45
N GLU A 67 -10.21 2.99 -1.41
CA GLU A 67 -11.12 3.35 -0.32
C GLU A 67 -10.70 2.72 1.03
N THR A 68 -10.13 1.53 0.99
CA THR A 68 -9.55 0.88 2.18
C THR A 68 -8.32 1.64 2.66
N LEU A 69 -7.40 2.01 1.76
CA LEU A 69 -6.24 2.84 2.10
C LEU A 69 -6.68 4.13 2.79
N LYS A 70 -7.63 4.88 2.21
CA LYS A 70 -8.19 6.11 2.81
C LYS A 70 -8.76 5.88 4.21
N THR A 71 -9.42 4.74 4.43
CA THR A 71 -9.99 4.39 5.73
C THR A 71 -8.90 4.14 6.76
N LEU A 72 -7.84 3.41 6.39
CA LEU A 72 -6.70 3.14 7.27
C LEU A 72 -5.88 4.41 7.58
N LEU A 73 -5.74 5.32 6.60
CA LEU A 73 -5.15 6.64 6.81
C LEU A 73 -5.93 7.46 7.85
N ARG A 74 -7.26 7.52 7.73
CA ARG A 74 -8.11 8.22 8.70
C ARG A 74 -8.07 7.59 10.10
N ALA A 75 -7.86 6.28 10.18
CA ALA A 75 -7.70 5.56 11.43
C ALA A 75 -6.30 5.71 12.05
N GLY A 76 -5.32 6.27 11.33
CA GLY A 76 -3.94 6.41 11.77
C GLY A 76 -3.13 5.10 11.75
N LEU A 77 -3.66 4.04 11.12
CA LEU A 77 -2.98 2.74 10.99
C LEU A 77 -1.96 2.72 9.86
N ILE A 78 -2.15 3.60 8.87
CA ILE A 78 -1.21 3.83 7.78
C ILE A 78 -0.86 5.32 7.76
N GLU A 79 0.38 5.63 7.40
CA GLU A 79 0.83 6.97 7.02
C GLU A 79 1.11 7.00 5.52
N PHE A 80 0.60 8.00 4.80
CA PHE A 80 0.93 8.22 3.40
C PHE A 80 2.11 9.17 3.29
N VAL A 81 3.12 8.80 2.51
CA VAL A 81 4.32 9.61 2.28
C VAL A 81 4.29 10.08 0.83
N GLY A 82 4.19 11.38 0.59
CA GLY A 82 4.15 11.98 -0.76
C GLY A 82 2.96 12.87 -1.02
#